data_AF-A0A950VX71-F1
#
_entry.id   AF-A0A950VX71-F1
#
_cell.length_a   1.000
_cell.length_b   1.000
_cell.length_c   1.000
_cell.angle_alpha   90.00
_cell.angle_beta   90.00
_cell.angle_gamma   90.00
#
_symmetry.space_group_name_H-M   'P 1'
#
loop_
_entity.id
_entity.type
_entity.pdbx_description
1 polymer ?
#
loop_
_entity_poly.entity_id
_entity_poly.type
_entity_poly.pdbx_seq_one_letter_code
_entity_poly.pdbx_strand_id
1 'polypeptide(L)'
;MPFPEHIERIFETFRVPADTKAALYDLYVSLGHEALEVFGDIAESIDPSTLRPEQCGEIRSQLVERYLTRNHPLWLEGKPTPSFYRPRIVEGRASGVAIPLGEIPSIDVNPIPDGIPVQGRNAHFGGRSETISFDVIARDLHDAIALGRAAGRQHTLPGSAGATSGTTDAMHQIALLWEIQPNVYKPAADRNREISKVYRRHRNWHVITLATAIDWLRAKSFRVFIVRGEALPATHEVNAGTLSPSIIALHNRTVSTVAQSLNVDLLPATRDDEQLLANSTVMNTGLQQHVAKFGASGAVWRVG
;
A
#
# COMPACT_ATOMS: atom_id res chain seq x y z
N MET A 1 15.15 -14.06 -14.63
CA MET A 1 15.71 -13.35 -15.80
C MET A 1 16.98 -12.64 -15.35
N PRO A 2 18.02 -12.57 -16.18
CA PRO A 2 19.27 -11.87 -15.85
C PRO A 2 19.10 -10.34 -15.96
N PHE A 3 20.05 -9.57 -15.45
CA PHE A 3 20.11 -8.13 -15.72
C PHE A 3 20.30 -7.88 -17.23
N PRO A 4 19.99 -6.65 -17.70
CA PRO A 4 20.45 -6.21 -19.02
C PRO A 4 21.95 -6.45 -19.19
N GLU A 5 22.36 -6.88 -20.38
CA GLU A 5 23.72 -7.37 -20.66
C GLU A 5 24.83 -6.40 -20.24
N HIS A 6 24.62 -5.09 -20.43
CA HIS A 6 25.58 -4.08 -20.03
C HIS A 6 25.79 -3.99 -18.51
N ILE A 7 24.75 -4.24 -17.71
CA ILE A 7 24.84 -4.29 -16.24
C ILE A 7 25.53 -5.59 -15.80
N GLU A 8 25.22 -6.70 -16.44
CA GLU A 8 25.84 -8.00 -16.10
C GLU A 8 27.36 -7.95 -16.31
N ARG A 9 27.84 -7.33 -17.41
CA ARG A 9 29.27 -7.13 -17.65
C ARG A 9 29.96 -6.29 -16.57
N ILE A 10 29.28 -5.27 -16.03
CA ILE A 10 29.80 -4.45 -14.94
C ILE A 10 29.98 -5.32 -13.69
N PHE A 11 28.97 -6.09 -13.31
CA PHE A 11 29.07 -6.96 -12.14
C PHE A 11 30.14 -8.05 -12.27
N GLU A 12 30.33 -8.60 -13.47
CA GLU A 12 31.42 -9.54 -13.75
C GLU A 12 32.80 -8.87 -13.62
N THR A 13 32.94 -7.66 -14.17
CA THR A 13 34.19 -6.87 -14.10
C THR A 13 34.61 -6.60 -12.65
N PHE A 14 33.64 -6.25 -11.81
CA PHE A 14 33.85 -5.97 -10.39
C PHE A 14 33.74 -7.21 -9.48
N ARG A 15 33.56 -8.40 -10.06
CA ARG A 15 33.45 -9.69 -9.37
C ARG A 15 32.40 -9.69 -8.24
N VAL A 16 31.26 -9.04 -8.47
CA VAL A 16 30.17 -8.98 -7.49
C VAL A 16 29.63 -10.39 -7.23
N PRO A 17 29.53 -10.85 -5.98
CA PRO A 17 29.03 -12.18 -5.64
C PRO A 17 27.62 -12.47 -6.18
N ALA A 18 27.38 -13.72 -6.59
CA ALA A 18 26.15 -14.12 -7.28
C ALA A 18 24.87 -13.96 -6.41
N ASP A 19 24.98 -14.19 -5.11
CA ASP A 19 23.94 -13.96 -4.11
C ASP A 19 23.60 -12.47 -3.96
N THR A 20 24.62 -11.60 -3.92
CA THR A 20 24.44 -10.14 -3.93
C THR A 20 23.78 -9.67 -5.23
N LYS A 21 24.19 -10.20 -6.39
CA LYS A 21 23.53 -9.92 -7.67
C LYS A 21 22.05 -10.31 -7.67
N ALA A 22 21.72 -11.47 -7.11
CA ALA A 22 20.33 -11.92 -7.01
C ALA A 22 19.49 -10.99 -6.11
N ALA A 23 20.01 -10.59 -4.96
CA ALA A 23 19.35 -9.65 -4.06
C ALA A 23 19.14 -8.26 -4.72
N LEU A 24 20.15 -7.78 -5.44
CA LEU A 24 20.09 -6.52 -6.18
C LEU A 24 19.11 -6.60 -7.36
N TYR A 25 19.00 -7.75 -8.03
CA TYR A 25 18.05 -7.95 -9.12
C TYR A 25 16.61 -7.85 -8.62
N ASP A 26 16.30 -8.44 -7.46
CA ASP A 26 14.98 -8.29 -6.83
C ASP A 26 14.66 -6.82 -6.49
N LEU A 27 15.63 -6.05 -6.02
CA LEU A 27 15.48 -4.62 -5.78
C LEU A 27 15.29 -3.84 -7.08
N TYR A 28 16.08 -4.12 -8.10
CA TYR A 28 15.96 -3.50 -9.42
C TYR A 28 14.59 -3.78 -10.05
N VAL A 29 14.08 -5.00 -10.00
CA VAL A 29 12.76 -5.31 -10.56
C VAL A 29 11.65 -4.59 -9.78
N SER A 30 11.78 -4.45 -8.47
CA SER A 30 10.73 -3.88 -7.60
C SER A 30 10.77 -2.37 -7.43
N LEU A 31 11.94 -1.74 -7.58
CA LEU A 31 12.21 -0.32 -7.30
C LEU A 31 12.89 0.40 -8.48
N GLY A 32 13.40 -0.36 -9.46
CA GLY A 32 13.97 0.11 -10.72
C GLY A 32 15.44 0.50 -10.69
N HIS A 33 15.87 1.21 -11.73
CA HIS A 33 17.27 1.60 -11.96
C HIS A 33 17.91 2.40 -10.81
N GLU A 34 17.16 3.21 -10.07
CA GLU A 34 17.70 3.96 -8.92
C GLU A 34 18.31 3.02 -7.87
N ALA A 35 17.86 1.75 -7.78
CA ALA A 35 18.47 0.75 -6.90
C ALA A 35 19.92 0.42 -7.29
N LEU A 36 20.26 0.50 -8.57
CA LEU A 36 21.62 0.29 -9.06
C LEU A 36 22.51 1.51 -8.79
N GLU A 37 21.94 2.72 -8.83
CA GLU A 37 22.66 3.95 -8.48
C GLU A 37 23.06 3.95 -7.00
N VAL A 38 22.10 3.68 -6.10
CA VAL A 38 22.38 3.59 -4.65
C VAL A 38 23.35 2.45 -4.35
N PHE A 39 23.24 1.32 -5.05
CA PHE A 39 24.23 0.26 -4.94
C PHE A 39 25.63 0.72 -5.39
N GLY A 40 25.71 1.50 -6.47
CA GLY A 40 26.95 2.13 -6.93
C GLY A 40 27.59 2.98 -5.84
N ASP A 41 26.82 3.85 -5.20
CA ASP A 41 27.30 4.70 -4.09
C ASP A 41 27.88 3.86 -2.92
N ILE A 42 27.23 2.73 -2.60
CA ILE A 42 27.73 1.79 -1.58
C ILE A 42 29.02 1.13 -2.08
N ALA A 43 29.05 0.65 -3.32
CA ALA A 43 30.18 -0.04 -3.93
C ALA A 43 31.41 0.87 -4.15
N GLU A 44 31.26 2.19 -4.20
CA GLU A 44 32.39 3.12 -4.22
C GLU A 44 33.15 3.17 -2.88
N SER A 45 32.50 2.80 -1.78
CA SER A 45 33.06 2.88 -0.43
C SER A 45 33.75 1.60 0.06
N ILE A 46 33.57 0.49 -0.65
CA ILE A 46 34.06 -0.85 -0.28
C ILE A 46 34.42 -1.67 -1.51
N ASP A 47 35.30 -2.66 -1.37
CA ASP A 47 35.64 -3.57 -2.47
C ASP A 47 34.36 -4.33 -2.94
N PRO A 48 33.91 -4.13 -4.19
CA PRO A 48 32.67 -4.74 -4.69
C PRO A 48 32.68 -6.27 -4.66
N SER A 49 33.86 -6.90 -4.69
CA SER A 49 34.00 -8.36 -4.61
C SER A 49 33.68 -8.92 -3.23
N THR A 50 33.63 -8.06 -2.21
CA THR A 50 33.34 -8.40 -0.81
C THR A 50 31.89 -8.10 -0.41
N LEU A 51 31.10 -7.56 -1.33
CA LEU A 51 29.71 -7.18 -1.10
C LEU A 51 28.84 -8.39 -0.78
N ARG A 52 28.02 -8.27 0.26
CA ARG A 52 27.08 -9.29 0.72
C ARG A 52 25.63 -8.83 0.60
N PRO A 53 24.66 -9.78 0.52
CA PRO A 53 23.25 -9.45 0.41
C PRO A 53 22.72 -8.52 1.52
N GLU A 54 23.28 -8.57 2.73
CA GLU A 54 22.84 -7.74 3.85
C GLU A 54 23.05 -6.24 3.57
N GLN A 55 24.09 -5.89 2.81
CA GLN A 55 24.38 -4.51 2.43
C GLN A 55 23.36 -3.95 1.43
N CYS A 56 22.64 -4.82 0.71
CA CYS A 56 21.49 -4.43 -0.09
C CYS A 56 20.28 -4.01 0.77
N GLY A 57 20.28 -4.33 2.07
CA GLY A 57 19.21 -3.95 3.00
C GLY A 57 19.04 -2.44 3.15
N GLU A 58 20.14 -1.67 3.06
CA GLU A 58 20.13 -0.21 3.20
C GLU A 58 19.63 0.51 1.94
N ILE A 59 19.73 -0.15 0.77
CA ILE A 59 19.34 0.42 -0.53
C ILE A 59 17.88 0.87 -0.50
N ARG A 60 16.97 0.02 0.00
CA ARG A 60 15.54 0.36 0.08
C ARG A 60 15.32 1.62 0.93
N SER A 61 15.98 1.72 2.08
CA SER A 61 15.83 2.85 2.99
C SER A 61 16.32 4.17 2.38
N GLN A 62 17.45 4.14 1.67
CA GLN A 62 17.97 5.31 0.97
C GLN A 62 17.07 5.71 -0.22
N LEU A 63 16.55 4.73 -0.98
CA LEU A 63 15.61 5.00 -2.07
C LEU A 63 14.31 5.62 -1.57
N VAL A 64 13.77 5.13 -0.45
CA VAL A 64 12.58 5.69 0.19
C VAL A 64 12.81 7.16 0.55
N GLU A 65 13.94 7.48 1.17
CA GLU A 65 14.29 8.85 1.52
C GLU A 65 14.46 9.75 0.29
N ARG A 66 15.20 9.30 -0.73
CA ARG A 66 15.35 10.05 -2.00
C ARG A 66 14.00 10.32 -2.65
N TYR A 67 13.15 9.29 -2.71
CA TYR A 67 11.81 9.39 -3.28
C TYR A 67 10.94 10.39 -2.51
N LEU A 68 10.90 10.29 -1.18
CA LEU A 68 10.13 11.22 -0.33
C LEU A 68 10.66 12.64 -0.43
N THR A 69 11.97 12.84 -0.37
CA THR A 69 12.60 14.17 -0.48
C THR A 69 12.24 14.85 -1.82
N ARG A 70 12.23 14.09 -2.91
CA ARG A 70 11.87 14.58 -4.25
C ARG A 70 10.39 14.90 -4.40
N ASN A 71 9.52 14.01 -3.89
CA ASN A 71 8.10 14.02 -4.24
C ASN A 71 7.20 14.69 -3.20
N HIS A 72 7.63 14.78 -1.95
CA HIS A 72 6.83 15.35 -0.86
C HIS A 72 6.44 16.81 -1.11
N PRO A 73 7.34 17.72 -1.57
CA PRO A 73 6.94 19.08 -1.95
C PRO A 73 5.91 19.10 -3.08
N LEU A 74 6.03 18.20 -4.05
CA LEU A 74 5.08 18.10 -5.17
C LEU A 74 3.69 17.67 -4.67
N TRP A 75 3.62 16.73 -3.73
CA TRP A 75 2.34 16.32 -3.15
C TRP A 75 1.68 17.40 -2.30
N LEU A 76 2.47 18.20 -1.56
CA LEU A 76 1.97 19.38 -0.87
C LEU A 76 1.34 20.39 -1.84
N GLU A 77 1.88 20.49 -3.05
CA GLU A 77 1.36 21.33 -4.14
C GLU A 77 0.24 20.67 -4.96
N GLY A 78 -0.22 19.46 -4.59
CA GLY A 78 -1.27 18.74 -5.31
C GLY A 78 -0.82 18.15 -6.66
N LYS A 79 0.49 17.99 -6.89
CA LYS A 79 1.03 17.45 -8.15
C LYS A 79 1.24 15.94 -8.08
N PRO A 80 0.70 15.15 -9.04
CA PRO A 80 0.96 13.72 -9.12
C PRO A 80 2.43 13.40 -9.39
N THR A 81 2.89 12.25 -8.89
CA THR A 81 4.27 11.77 -9.09
C THR A 81 4.29 10.33 -9.60
N PRO A 82 5.41 9.85 -10.19
CA PRO A 82 5.56 8.44 -10.54
C PRO A 82 5.44 7.54 -9.29
N SER A 83 4.92 6.32 -9.47
CA SER A 83 4.88 5.30 -8.41
C SER A 83 6.29 4.91 -7.92
N PHE A 84 6.44 4.71 -6.61
CA PHE A 84 7.67 4.17 -6.01
C PHE A 84 7.90 2.69 -6.38
N TYR A 85 6.87 1.86 -6.18
CA TYR A 85 6.93 0.44 -6.51
C TYR A 85 6.66 0.20 -7.99
N ARG A 86 7.41 -0.75 -8.56
CA ARG A 86 7.39 -1.09 -9.97
C ARG A 86 6.87 -2.53 -10.13
N PRO A 87 5.80 -2.77 -10.91
CA PRO A 87 5.29 -4.12 -11.12
C PRO A 87 6.34 -5.00 -11.80
N ARG A 88 6.46 -6.26 -11.36
CA ARG A 88 7.43 -7.21 -11.96
C ARG A 88 7.21 -7.41 -13.46
N ILE A 89 5.94 -7.34 -13.91
CA ILE A 89 5.55 -7.51 -15.31
C ILE A 89 6.06 -6.40 -16.25
N VAL A 90 6.48 -5.25 -15.71
CA VAL A 90 7.08 -4.15 -16.49
C VAL A 90 8.58 -3.97 -16.20
N GLU A 91 9.23 -4.99 -15.62
CA GLU A 91 10.69 -5.11 -15.45
C GLU A 91 11.38 -3.85 -14.89
N GLY A 92 10.86 -3.29 -13.79
CA GLY A 92 11.49 -2.14 -13.16
C GLY A 92 11.19 -0.81 -13.85
N ARG A 93 10.16 -0.70 -14.70
CA ARG A 93 9.59 0.59 -15.13
C ARG A 93 8.50 1.05 -14.16
N ALA A 94 8.40 2.36 -13.94
CA ALA A 94 7.28 2.90 -13.17
C ALA A 94 5.97 2.61 -13.93
N SER A 95 5.01 2.01 -13.24
CA SER A 95 3.65 1.83 -13.76
C SER A 95 2.69 2.42 -12.74
N GLY A 96 1.93 3.41 -13.17
CA GLY A 96 1.04 4.16 -12.29
C GLY A 96 1.65 5.43 -11.71
N VAL A 97 0.79 6.15 -11.00
CA VAL A 97 1.07 7.45 -10.40
C VAL A 97 0.58 7.45 -8.94
N ALA A 98 1.27 8.21 -8.10
CA ALA A 98 0.80 8.60 -6.79
C ALA A 98 0.09 9.96 -6.94
N ILE A 99 -1.21 9.99 -6.69
CA ILE A 99 -2.07 11.16 -6.93
C ILE A 99 -2.45 11.78 -5.57
N PRO A 100 -1.95 12.97 -5.22
CA PRO A 100 -2.44 13.67 -4.05
C PRO A 100 -3.91 14.05 -4.26
N LEU A 101 -4.75 13.81 -3.24
CA LEU A 101 -6.20 13.94 -3.35
C LEU A 101 -6.74 15.28 -2.82
N GLY A 102 -5.85 16.14 -2.33
CA GLY A 102 -6.22 17.43 -1.75
C GLY A 102 -6.57 17.33 -0.27
N GLU A 103 -7.62 18.03 0.14
CA GLU A 103 -8.02 18.12 1.54
C GLU A 103 -8.62 16.81 2.06
N ILE A 104 -8.38 16.55 3.35
CA ILE A 104 -8.97 15.42 4.07
C ILE A 104 -10.45 15.71 4.29
N PRO A 105 -11.35 14.75 4.02
CA PRO A 105 -12.77 14.90 4.36
C PRO A 105 -12.96 15.28 5.84
N SER A 106 -13.90 16.19 6.11
CA SER A 106 -14.22 16.58 7.48
C SER A 106 -14.87 15.41 8.22
N ILE A 107 -14.09 14.72 9.05
CA ILE A 107 -14.53 13.59 9.87
C ILE A 107 -14.43 13.94 11.36
N ASP A 108 -15.44 13.53 12.14
CA ASP A 108 -15.48 13.76 13.58
C ASP A 108 -14.63 12.72 14.33
N VAL A 109 -13.31 12.89 14.25
CA VAL A 109 -12.35 12.08 15.02
C VAL A 109 -11.34 12.96 15.73
N ASN A 110 -10.94 12.52 16.93
CA ASN A 110 -9.98 13.24 17.76
C ASN A 110 -8.73 12.37 18.05
N PRO A 111 -7.51 12.83 17.72
CA PRO A 111 -7.20 14.08 17.02
C PRO A 111 -7.64 14.04 15.56
N ILE A 112 -8.02 15.22 15.03
CA ILE A 112 -8.17 15.42 13.58
C ILE A 112 -6.78 15.17 13.00
N PRO A 113 -6.62 14.15 12.16
CA PRO A 113 -5.28 13.80 11.75
C PRO A 113 -4.83 14.68 10.60
N ASP A 114 -3.62 15.20 10.70
CA ASP A 114 -2.97 15.96 9.64
C ASP A 114 -2.15 15.02 8.74
N GLY A 115 -2.09 15.31 7.45
CA GLY A 115 -1.35 14.54 6.45
C GLY A 115 -1.74 14.90 5.02
N ILE A 116 -1.11 14.22 4.07
CA ILE A 116 -1.37 14.36 2.64
C ILE A 116 -2.02 13.06 2.17
N PRO A 117 -3.33 13.06 1.85
CA PRO A 117 -3.97 11.89 1.28
C PRO A 117 -3.47 11.67 -0.14
N VAL A 118 -3.03 10.45 -0.42
CA VAL A 118 -2.49 10.06 -1.72
C VAL A 118 -3.15 8.77 -2.17
N GLN A 119 -3.64 8.76 -3.40
CA GLN A 119 -4.09 7.55 -4.08
C GLN A 119 -2.92 6.91 -4.82
N GLY A 120 -2.75 5.61 -4.63
CA GLY A 120 -1.77 4.78 -5.34
C GLY A 120 -2.43 3.62 -6.06
N ARG A 121 -1.67 2.99 -6.96
CA ARG A 121 -2.07 1.74 -7.65
C ARG A 121 -1.46 0.49 -7.04
N ASN A 122 -0.85 0.61 -5.86
CA ASN A 122 -0.13 -0.50 -5.24
C ASN A 122 -0.94 -0.97 -4.04
N ALA A 123 -1.70 -2.05 -4.21
CA ALA A 123 -2.19 -2.85 -3.10
C ALA A 123 -1.60 -4.25 -3.24
N HIS A 124 -0.89 -4.74 -2.21
CA HIS A 124 -0.30 -6.08 -2.15
C HIS A 124 0.78 -6.39 -3.22
N PHE A 125 1.30 -7.62 -3.17
CA PHE A 125 2.39 -8.09 -4.00
C PHE A 125 1.96 -8.17 -5.47
N GLY A 126 2.72 -7.52 -6.37
CA GLY A 126 2.60 -7.71 -7.82
C GLY A 126 2.02 -6.55 -8.61
N GLY A 127 1.52 -5.48 -7.97
CA GLY A 127 1.14 -4.23 -8.65
C GLY A 127 0.13 -4.45 -9.79
N ARG A 128 -0.91 -5.24 -9.52
CA ARG A 128 -1.92 -5.59 -10.53
C ARG A 128 -2.68 -4.33 -10.96
N SER A 129 -3.07 -4.27 -12.22
CA SER A 129 -3.64 -3.06 -12.84
C SER A 129 -4.91 -2.55 -12.16
N GLU A 130 -5.67 -3.47 -11.59
CA GLU A 130 -6.95 -3.28 -10.94
C GLU A 130 -6.81 -2.86 -9.48
N THR A 131 -5.61 -2.90 -8.89
CA THR A 131 -5.42 -2.55 -7.48
C THR A 131 -5.43 -1.04 -7.24
N ILE A 132 -5.98 -0.65 -6.10
CA ILE A 132 -6.04 0.73 -5.62
C ILE A 132 -5.64 0.78 -4.15
N SER A 133 -4.89 1.82 -3.78
CA SER A 133 -4.59 2.15 -2.39
C SER A 133 -4.87 3.61 -2.12
N PHE A 134 -5.24 3.89 -0.88
CA PHE A 134 -5.38 5.20 -0.30
C PHE A 134 -4.54 5.23 0.95
N ASP A 135 -3.63 6.18 0.99
CA ASP A 135 -2.59 6.30 1.99
C ASP A 135 -2.59 7.73 2.53
N VAL A 136 -2.17 7.92 3.77
CA VAL A 136 -1.85 9.24 4.30
C VAL A 136 -0.35 9.33 4.54
N ILE A 137 0.29 10.32 3.93
CA ILE A 137 1.69 10.67 4.14
C ILE A 137 1.76 11.76 5.21
N ALA A 138 2.76 11.74 6.09
CA ALA A 138 2.97 12.82 7.04
C ALA A 138 3.19 14.16 6.31
N ARG A 139 2.53 15.21 6.79
CA ARG A 139 2.76 16.56 6.27
C ARG A 139 4.18 17.03 6.53
N ASP A 140 4.78 16.60 7.63
CA ASP A 140 6.20 16.82 7.91
C ASP A 140 7.06 15.76 7.19
N LEU A 141 8.07 16.21 6.43
CA LEU A 141 8.93 15.31 5.66
C LEU A 141 9.79 14.42 6.57
N HIS A 142 10.21 14.90 7.73
CA HIS A 142 11.01 14.11 8.66
C HIS A 142 10.20 12.94 9.23
N ASP A 143 8.95 13.20 9.62
CA ASP A 143 8.00 12.15 10.04
C ASP A 143 7.72 11.16 8.89
N ALA A 144 7.57 11.63 7.64
CA ALA A 144 7.36 10.76 6.48
C ALA A 144 8.58 9.85 6.22
N ILE A 145 9.80 10.39 6.28
CA ILE A 145 11.03 9.62 6.13
C ILE A 145 11.19 8.62 7.29
N ALA A 146 10.89 9.03 8.53
CA ALA A 146 10.94 8.15 9.69
C ALA A 146 9.97 6.97 9.56
N LEU A 147 8.74 7.21 9.08
CA LEU A 147 7.79 6.16 8.75
C LEU A 147 8.31 5.28 7.61
N GLY A 148 8.84 5.87 6.55
CA GLY A 148 9.32 5.15 5.37
C GLY A 148 10.51 4.22 5.64
N ARG A 149 11.38 4.61 6.59
CA ARG A 149 12.51 3.82 7.05
C ARG A 149 12.17 2.78 8.12
N ALA A 150 10.95 2.82 8.68
CA ALA A 150 10.55 1.87 9.71
C ALA A 150 10.66 0.43 9.17
N ALA A 151 11.33 -0.44 9.92
CA ALA A 151 11.43 -1.86 9.58
C ALA A 151 10.01 -2.41 9.38
N GLY A 152 9.74 -2.98 8.20
CA GLY A 152 8.42 -3.43 7.78
C GLY A 152 8.29 -3.40 6.27
N ARG A 153 7.56 -4.36 5.70
CA ARG A 153 7.23 -4.36 4.26
C ARG A 153 6.07 -3.38 4.02
N GLN A 154 6.38 -2.09 3.92
CA GLN A 154 5.47 -1.16 3.24
C GLN A 154 5.27 -1.68 1.82
N HIS A 155 3.99 -1.83 1.45
CA HIS A 155 3.57 -2.45 0.20
C HIS A 155 2.63 -1.55 -0.62
N THR A 156 2.28 -0.36 -0.10
CA THR A 156 1.45 0.65 -0.77
C THR A 156 2.27 1.88 -1.18
N LEU A 157 2.47 2.86 -0.29
CA LEU A 157 3.30 4.04 -0.50
C LEU A 157 4.37 4.18 0.60
N PRO A 158 5.62 4.54 0.24
CA PRO A 158 6.65 4.77 1.22
C PRO A 158 6.31 5.98 2.10
N GLY A 159 6.55 5.87 3.41
CA GLY A 159 6.30 6.97 4.35
C GLY A 159 4.83 7.20 4.71
N SER A 160 3.94 6.28 4.32
CA SER A 160 2.53 6.32 4.72
C SER A 160 2.25 5.54 6.01
N ALA A 161 1.19 5.94 6.72
CA ALA A 161 0.54 5.12 7.72
C ALA A 161 -0.98 5.15 7.52
N GLY A 162 -1.67 4.09 7.96
CA GLY A 162 -3.04 3.84 7.52
C GLY A 162 -3.05 3.47 6.03
N ALA A 163 -3.64 2.33 5.70
CA ALA A 163 -3.85 1.96 4.32
C ALA A 163 -5.30 1.52 4.17
N THR A 164 -5.98 2.09 3.19
CA THR A 164 -7.21 1.52 2.65
C THR A 164 -6.91 1.01 1.27
N SER A 165 -7.02 -0.29 1.06
CA SER A 165 -6.67 -0.91 -0.22
C SER A 165 -7.77 -1.83 -0.74
N GLY A 166 -7.77 -1.99 -2.06
CA GLY A 166 -8.83 -2.67 -2.78
C GLY A 166 -8.51 -2.92 -4.24
N THR A 167 -9.53 -3.33 -4.98
CA THR A 167 -9.55 -3.40 -6.44
C THR A 167 -10.66 -2.53 -6.99
N THR A 168 -10.49 -2.10 -8.22
CA THR A 168 -11.51 -1.40 -9.00
C THR A 168 -11.68 -2.08 -10.34
N ASP A 169 -12.93 -2.22 -10.76
CA ASP A 169 -13.32 -2.52 -12.12
C ASP A 169 -13.98 -1.25 -12.69
N ALA A 170 -13.18 -0.49 -13.43
CA ALA A 170 -13.63 0.76 -14.03
C ALA A 170 -14.66 0.55 -15.15
N MET A 171 -14.71 -0.62 -15.79
CA MET A 171 -15.70 -0.92 -16.82
C MET A 171 -17.10 -1.05 -16.23
N HIS A 172 -17.20 -1.68 -15.06
CA HIS A 172 -18.48 -1.87 -14.37
C HIS A 172 -18.77 -0.82 -13.29
N GLN A 173 -17.83 0.12 -13.07
CA GLN A 173 -17.87 1.13 -12.00
C GLN A 173 -18.06 0.49 -10.63
N ILE A 174 -17.26 -0.53 -10.32
CA ILE A 174 -17.28 -1.27 -9.07
C ILE A 174 -15.94 -1.10 -8.37
N ALA A 175 -15.97 -0.80 -7.07
CA ALA A 175 -14.79 -0.80 -6.22
C ALA A 175 -15.02 -1.72 -5.04
N LEU A 176 -14.06 -2.60 -4.76
CA LEU A 176 -14.08 -3.49 -3.60
C LEU A 176 -12.88 -3.18 -2.72
N LEU A 177 -13.14 -2.64 -1.53
CA LEU A 177 -12.14 -2.36 -0.50
C LEU A 177 -12.08 -3.54 0.47
N TRP A 178 -10.89 -4.02 0.82
CA TRP A 178 -10.76 -5.12 1.79
C TRP A 178 -9.76 -4.83 2.90
N GLU A 179 -8.65 -4.17 2.62
CA GLU A 179 -7.65 -3.94 3.66
C GLU A 179 -7.82 -2.54 4.21
N ILE A 180 -8.36 -2.45 5.42
CA ILE A 180 -8.45 -1.19 6.17
C ILE A 180 -7.55 -1.38 7.39
N GLN A 181 -6.27 -1.09 7.22
CA GLN A 181 -5.30 -1.27 8.27
C GLN A 181 -5.19 0.00 9.12
N PRO A 182 -5.47 -0.07 10.43
CA PRO A 182 -4.72 0.73 11.37
C PRO A 182 -3.30 0.19 11.28
N ASN A 183 -2.44 0.79 10.45
CA ASN A 183 -1.05 0.37 10.31
C ASN A 183 -0.38 0.45 11.68
N VAL A 184 -0.43 -0.65 12.40
CA VAL A 184 0.34 -0.92 13.59
C VAL A 184 1.08 -2.20 13.29
N TYR A 185 1.83 -2.19 12.17
CA TYR A 185 3.09 -2.90 12.17
C TYR A 185 3.94 -2.20 13.23
N LYS A 186 3.79 -2.62 14.48
CA LYS A 186 4.83 -2.40 15.48
C LYS A 186 6.04 -3.14 14.90
N PRO A 187 7.19 -2.47 14.70
CA PRO A 187 8.40 -3.18 14.33
C PRO A 187 8.55 -4.35 15.31
N ALA A 188 8.40 -5.57 14.80
CA ALA A 188 8.70 -6.73 15.59
C ALA A 188 10.21 -6.68 15.84
N ALA A 189 10.59 -6.61 17.12
CA ALA A 189 11.94 -6.63 17.68
C ALA A 189 12.64 -5.29 17.99
N ASP A 190 12.43 -4.18 17.28
CA ASP A 190 13.11 -2.92 17.62
C ASP A 190 12.18 -1.90 18.30
N ARG A 191 12.48 -1.61 19.57
CA ARG A 191 11.85 -0.54 20.37
C ARG A 191 12.28 0.85 19.86
N ASN A 192 12.03 1.16 18.58
CA ASN A 192 12.23 2.51 18.07
C ASN A 192 11.14 3.43 18.65
N ARG A 193 11.48 4.09 19.77
CA ARG A 193 10.58 4.96 20.52
C ARG A 193 10.10 6.14 19.67
N GLU A 194 10.94 6.66 18.78
CA GLU A 194 10.60 7.80 17.93
C GLU A 194 9.53 7.41 16.89
N ILE A 195 9.74 6.31 16.17
CA ILE A 195 8.73 5.78 15.23
C ILE A 195 7.42 5.45 15.98
N SER A 196 7.52 4.92 17.20
CA SER A 196 6.35 4.64 18.04
C SER A 196 5.58 5.90 18.48
N LYS A 197 6.24 7.07 18.59
CA LYS A 197 5.57 8.35 18.86
C LYS A 197 4.83 8.83 17.61
N VAL A 198 5.47 8.72 16.44
CA VAL A 198 4.87 9.06 15.14
C VAL A 198 3.60 8.22 14.91
N TYR A 199 3.66 6.89 15.05
CA TYR A 199 2.46 6.03 14.94
C TYR A 199 1.34 6.40 15.93
N ARG A 200 1.67 6.76 17.18
CA ARG A 200 0.66 7.17 18.17
C ARG A 200 -0.03 8.49 17.83
N ARG A 201 0.70 9.42 17.22
CA ARG A 201 0.17 10.69 16.70
C ARG A 201 -0.80 10.43 15.54
N HIS A 202 -0.51 9.43 14.72
CA HIS A 202 -1.24 9.09 13.49
C HIS A 202 -2.20 7.89 13.63
N ARG A 203 -2.56 7.51 14.86
CA ARG A 203 -3.36 6.32 15.15
C ARG A 203 -4.73 6.28 14.44
N ASN A 204 -5.27 7.44 14.06
CA ASN A 204 -6.57 7.58 13.39
C ASN A 204 -6.47 7.67 11.85
N TRP A 205 -5.28 7.57 11.26
CA TRP A 205 -5.11 7.71 9.80
C TRP A 205 -5.88 6.68 8.98
N HIS A 206 -6.09 5.48 9.52
CA HIS A 206 -6.95 4.45 8.91
C HIS A 206 -8.41 4.89 8.72
N VAL A 207 -8.90 5.80 9.56
CA VAL A 207 -10.23 6.42 9.39
C VAL A 207 -10.20 7.38 8.19
N ILE A 208 -9.15 8.20 8.06
CA ILE A 208 -9.00 9.12 6.93
C ILE A 208 -8.85 8.37 5.62
N THR A 209 -7.98 7.36 5.56
CA THR A 209 -7.75 6.64 4.31
C THR A 209 -9.04 6.02 3.80
N LEU A 210 -9.87 5.48 4.71
CA LEU A 210 -11.16 4.93 4.34
C LEU A 210 -12.17 6.01 3.95
N ALA A 211 -12.25 7.11 4.72
CA ALA A 211 -13.15 8.21 4.40
C ALA A 211 -12.83 8.80 3.02
N THR A 212 -11.54 9.08 2.79
CA THR A 212 -11.03 9.59 1.52
C THR A 212 -11.28 8.60 0.38
N ALA A 213 -11.10 7.29 0.61
CA ALA A 213 -11.39 6.27 -0.38
C ALA A 213 -12.87 6.28 -0.79
N ILE A 214 -13.78 6.29 0.19
CA ILE A 214 -15.22 6.29 -0.07
C ILE A 214 -15.63 7.56 -0.83
N ASP A 215 -15.21 8.73 -0.35
CA ASP A 215 -15.57 10.00 -0.99
C ASP A 215 -15.03 10.10 -2.40
N TRP A 216 -13.75 9.76 -2.60
CA TRP A 216 -13.13 9.81 -3.92
C TRP A 216 -13.77 8.83 -4.90
N LEU A 217 -14.01 7.58 -4.48
CA LEU A 217 -14.63 6.56 -5.33
C LEU A 217 -16.07 6.94 -5.70
N ARG A 218 -16.86 7.44 -4.74
CA ARG A 218 -18.24 7.91 -5.02
C ARG A 218 -18.25 9.13 -5.93
N ALA A 219 -17.32 10.08 -5.74
CA ALA A 219 -17.16 11.22 -6.64
C ALA A 219 -16.78 10.81 -8.08
N LYS A 220 -16.18 9.62 -8.24
CA LYS A 220 -15.89 8.98 -9.53
C LYS A 220 -17.00 8.02 -10.00
N SER A 221 -18.15 8.02 -9.33
CA SER A 221 -19.32 7.19 -9.66
C SER A 221 -19.15 5.68 -9.49
N PHE A 222 -18.18 5.25 -8.69
CA PHE A 222 -18.05 3.84 -8.32
C PHE A 222 -19.13 3.43 -7.31
N ARG A 223 -19.68 2.24 -7.51
CA ARG A 223 -20.39 1.49 -6.47
C ARG A 223 -19.34 0.90 -5.53
N VAL A 224 -19.35 1.36 -4.29
CA VAL A 224 -18.33 0.99 -3.29
C VAL A 224 -18.82 -0.17 -2.44
N PHE A 225 -18.02 -1.23 -2.44
CA PHE A 225 -18.18 -2.41 -1.63
C PHE A 225 -17.01 -2.51 -0.65
N ILE A 226 -17.28 -2.95 0.58
CA ILE A 226 -16.27 -3.11 1.62
C ILE A 226 -16.40 -4.52 2.20
N VAL A 227 -15.32 -5.29 2.15
CA VAL A 227 -15.26 -6.61 2.77
C VAL A 227 -15.43 -6.48 4.29
N ARG A 228 -16.27 -7.33 4.85
CA ARG A 228 -16.48 -7.41 6.31
C ARG A 228 -15.30 -8.07 6.99
N GLY A 229 -15.06 -7.68 8.24
CA GLY A 229 -13.97 -8.21 9.05
C GLY A 229 -13.92 -9.74 9.06
N GLU A 230 -15.08 -10.39 9.15
CA GLU A 230 -15.25 -11.84 9.18
C GLU A 230 -14.82 -12.54 7.88
N ALA A 231 -14.90 -11.85 6.75
CA ALA A 231 -14.50 -12.36 5.44
C ALA A 231 -13.06 -11.98 5.07
N LEU A 232 -12.41 -11.08 5.82
CA LEU A 232 -11.02 -10.69 5.58
C LEU A 232 -10.03 -11.86 5.49
N PRO A 233 -10.10 -12.93 6.32
CA PRO A 233 -9.18 -14.05 6.23
C PRO A 233 -9.21 -14.76 4.87
N ALA A 234 -10.36 -14.73 4.19
CA ALA A 234 -10.52 -15.29 2.85
C ALA A 234 -9.92 -14.37 1.77
N THR A 235 -9.76 -13.08 2.06
CA THR A 235 -9.24 -12.08 1.12
C THR A 235 -7.74 -11.81 1.28
N HIS A 236 -7.17 -12.08 2.45
CA HIS A 236 -5.77 -11.80 2.75
C HIS A 236 -4.82 -12.76 2.03
N GLU A 237 -4.14 -12.26 1.00
CA GLU A 237 -3.20 -13.05 0.17
C GLU A 237 -1.88 -13.36 0.88
N VAL A 238 -1.49 -12.54 1.87
CA VAL A 238 -0.19 -12.65 2.58
C VAL A 238 -0.30 -13.41 3.91
N ASN A 239 -1.45 -13.35 4.59
CA ASN A 239 -1.68 -13.94 5.92
C ASN A 239 -2.98 -14.77 5.94
N ALA A 240 -3.21 -15.58 4.90
CA ALA A 240 -4.39 -16.43 4.83
C ALA A 240 -4.54 -17.27 6.11
N GLY A 241 -5.66 -17.08 6.83
CA GLY A 241 -6.04 -17.91 7.98
C GLY A 241 -5.65 -17.46 9.39
N THR A 242 -5.08 -16.27 9.62
CA THR A 242 -4.61 -15.85 10.97
C THR A 242 -4.97 -14.41 11.38
N LEU A 243 -6.21 -13.96 11.13
CA LEU A 243 -6.67 -12.70 11.71
C LEU A 243 -7.28 -12.92 13.10
N SER A 244 -6.79 -12.17 14.09
CA SER A 244 -7.35 -12.21 15.44
C SER A 244 -8.74 -11.54 15.48
N PRO A 245 -9.64 -11.97 16.39
CA PRO A 245 -10.93 -11.31 16.59
C PRO A 245 -10.82 -9.81 16.86
N SER A 246 -9.71 -9.36 17.48
CA SER A 246 -9.44 -7.94 17.73
C SER A 246 -9.21 -7.14 16.44
N ILE A 247 -8.55 -7.73 15.44
CA ILE A 247 -8.35 -7.08 14.13
C ILE A 247 -9.69 -6.98 13.39
N ILE A 248 -10.47 -8.05 13.41
CA ILE A 248 -11.83 -8.09 12.82
C ILE A 248 -12.72 -7.01 13.44
N ALA A 249 -12.76 -6.93 14.78
CA ALA A 249 -13.56 -5.95 15.49
C ALA A 249 -13.09 -4.50 15.23
N LEU A 250 -11.79 -4.28 15.11
CA LEU A 250 -11.22 -2.97 14.81
C LEU A 250 -11.52 -2.53 13.38
N HIS A 251 -11.42 -3.43 12.41
CA HIS A 251 -11.84 -3.20 11.03
C HIS A 251 -13.31 -2.80 10.96
N ASN A 252 -14.20 -3.63 11.51
CA ASN A 252 -15.65 -3.37 11.48
C ASN A 252 -16.01 -2.06 12.17
N ARG A 253 -15.39 -1.75 13.32
CA ARG A 253 -15.58 -0.47 14.02
C ARG A 253 -15.14 0.73 13.18
N THR A 254 -14.01 0.62 12.50
CA THR A 254 -13.49 1.68 11.62
C THR A 254 -14.49 1.97 10.51
N VAL A 255 -14.97 0.93 9.83
CA VAL A 255 -15.95 1.07 8.75
C VAL A 255 -17.23 1.73 9.24
N SER A 256 -17.79 1.28 10.38
CA SER A 256 -18.99 1.90 10.95
C SER A 256 -18.77 3.37 11.34
N THR A 257 -17.62 3.70 11.94
CA THR A 257 -17.29 5.08 12.36
C THR A 257 -17.20 6.01 11.15
N VAL A 258 -16.53 5.56 10.08
CA VAL A 258 -16.43 6.33 8.83
C VAL A 258 -17.80 6.48 8.17
N ALA A 259 -18.57 5.41 8.09
CA ALA A 259 -19.90 5.46 7.48
C ALA A 259 -20.83 6.46 8.18
N GLN A 260 -20.82 6.47 9.53
CA GLN A 260 -21.54 7.46 10.32
C GLN A 260 -21.03 8.89 10.06
N SER A 261 -19.72 9.08 10.02
CA SER A 261 -19.11 10.40 9.79
C SER A 261 -19.43 10.95 8.40
N LEU A 262 -19.48 10.10 7.39
CA LEU A 262 -19.83 10.46 6.01
C LEU A 262 -21.35 10.47 5.75
N ASN A 263 -22.16 10.15 6.76
CA ASN A 263 -23.61 10.00 6.64
C ASN A 263 -24.01 9.07 5.48
N VAL A 264 -23.38 7.91 5.40
CA VAL A 264 -23.67 6.85 4.41
C VAL A 264 -24.15 5.59 5.10
N ASP A 265 -25.06 4.87 4.43
CA ASP A 265 -25.56 3.60 4.92
C ASP A 265 -24.60 2.46 4.59
N LEU A 266 -24.47 1.50 5.51
CA LEU A 266 -23.80 0.23 5.26
C LEU A 266 -24.85 -0.86 5.11
N LEU A 267 -25.14 -1.25 3.87
CA LEU A 267 -26.15 -2.24 3.56
C LEU A 267 -25.49 -3.59 3.31
N PRO A 268 -26.07 -4.72 3.76
CA PRO A 268 -25.64 -6.04 3.30
C PRO A 268 -25.73 -6.13 1.77
N ALA A 269 -24.74 -6.73 1.13
CA ALA A 269 -24.80 -6.99 -0.31
C ALA A 269 -26.03 -7.84 -0.66
N THR A 270 -26.74 -7.45 -1.71
CA THR A 270 -27.91 -8.16 -2.25
C THR A 270 -27.48 -9.27 -3.21
N ARG A 271 -28.44 -10.05 -3.71
CA ARG A 271 -28.17 -11.03 -4.79
C ARG A 271 -27.72 -10.36 -6.09
N ASP A 272 -28.27 -9.19 -6.40
CA ASP A 272 -27.86 -8.43 -7.59
C ASP A 272 -26.42 -7.93 -7.43
N ASP A 273 -26.06 -7.47 -6.22
CA ASP A 273 -24.67 -7.10 -5.89
C ASP A 273 -23.72 -8.30 -6.00
N GLU A 274 -24.15 -9.49 -5.54
CA GLU A 274 -23.36 -10.72 -5.67
C GLU A 274 -23.08 -11.07 -7.14
N GLN A 275 -24.09 -11.00 -8.00
CA GLN A 275 -23.94 -11.24 -9.43
C GLN A 275 -23.00 -10.21 -10.08
N LEU A 276 -23.10 -8.94 -9.69
CA LEU A 276 -22.22 -7.87 -10.17
C LEU A 276 -20.77 -8.11 -9.76
N LEU A 277 -20.54 -8.44 -8.50
CA LEU A 277 -19.20 -8.75 -7.98
C LEU A 277 -18.61 -9.98 -8.68
N ALA A 278 -19.41 -11.03 -8.90
CA ALA A 278 -19.01 -12.26 -9.58
C ALA A 278 -18.65 -12.03 -11.06
N ASN A 279 -19.32 -11.08 -11.72
CA ASN A 279 -19.05 -10.71 -13.11
C ASN A 279 -17.87 -9.73 -13.25
N SER A 280 -17.36 -9.18 -12.15
CA SER A 280 -16.24 -8.23 -12.16
C SER A 280 -14.92 -8.91 -11.79
N THR A 281 -13.80 -8.27 -12.12
CA THR A 281 -12.46 -8.75 -11.76
C THR A 281 -12.03 -8.37 -10.34
N VAL A 282 -12.92 -7.75 -9.56
CA VAL A 282 -12.56 -7.14 -8.27
C VAL A 282 -12.34 -8.16 -7.15
N MET A 283 -13.00 -9.31 -7.19
CA MET A 283 -12.85 -10.33 -6.16
C MET A 283 -11.65 -11.23 -6.46
N ASN A 284 -10.80 -11.45 -5.47
CA ASN A 284 -9.80 -12.52 -5.56
C ASN A 284 -10.44 -13.90 -5.34
N THR A 285 -9.71 -14.95 -5.72
CA THR A 285 -10.19 -16.33 -5.67
C THR A 285 -10.68 -16.74 -4.28
N GLY A 286 -10.01 -16.28 -3.22
CA GLY A 286 -10.39 -16.61 -1.86
C GLY A 286 -11.74 -15.99 -1.44
N LEU A 287 -11.97 -14.72 -1.78
CA LEU A 287 -13.27 -14.07 -1.55
C LEU A 287 -14.37 -14.75 -2.36
N GLN A 288 -14.12 -15.05 -3.64
CA GLN A 288 -15.10 -15.74 -4.50
C GLN A 288 -15.53 -17.08 -3.88
N GLN A 289 -14.60 -17.88 -3.37
CA GLN A 289 -14.90 -19.14 -2.69
C GLN A 289 -15.68 -18.94 -1.39
N HIS A 290 -15.40 -17.87 -0.64
CA HIS A 290 -16.14 -17.55 0.58
C HIS A 290 -17.58 -17.13 0.26
N VAL A 291 -17.76 -16.23 -0.71
CA VAL A 291 -19.09 -15.78 -1.17
C VAL A 291 -19.89 -16.96 -1.72
N ALA A 292 -19.29 -17.84 -2.52
CA ALA A 292 -19.99 -19.03 -3.03
C ALA A 292 -20.48 -19.99 -1.92
N LYS A 293 -19.82 -20.00 -0.76
CA LYS A 293 -20.18 -20.87 0.38
C LYS A 293 -21.17 -20.22 1.35
N PHE A 294 -21.04 -18.91 1.60
CA PHE A 294 -21.72 -18.21 2.69
C PHE A 294 -22.63 -17.07 2.22
N GLY A 295 -22.62 -16.75 0.92
CA GLY A 295 -23.34 -15.62 0.31
C GLY A 295 -22.62 -14.28 0.47
N ALA A 296 -22.88 -13.33 -0.44
CA ALA A 296 -22.24 -12.01 -0.40
C ALA A 296 -22.71 -11.15 0.79
N SER A 297 -23.96 -11.32 1.22
CA SER A 297 -24.57 -10.51 2.29
C SER A 297 -23.85 -10.62 3.63
N GLY A 298 -23.22 -11.76 3.91
CA GLY A 298 -22.41 -12.02 5.10
C GLY A 298 -20.94 -11.62 4.96
N ALA A 299 -20.48 -11.36 3.73
CA ALA A 299 -19.07 -11.13 3.42
C ALA A 299 -18.75 -9.68 3.06
N VAL A 300 -19.74 -8.92 2.57
CA VAL A 300 -19.53 -7.60 1.98
C VAL A 300 -20.63 -6.62 2.43
N TRP A 301 -20.22 -5.39 2.71
CA TRP A 301 -21.10 -4.23 2.81
C TRP A 301 -21.11 -3.46 1.49
N ARG A 302 -22.28 -3.00 1.08
CA ARG A 302 -22.44 -1.95 0.06
C ARG A 302 -22.59 -0.61 0.76
N VAL A 303 -21.82 0.39 0.30
CA VAL A 303 -21.99 1.78 0.75
C VAL A 303 -23.16 2.40 0.01
N GLY A 304 -24.11 2.98 0.76
CA GLY A 304 -25.33 3.63 0.28
C GLY A 304 -25.13 5.02 -0.32
#